data_AF-A0A1F3DI19-F1
#
_entry.id   AF-A0A1F3DI19-F1
#
_cell.length_a   1.000
_cell.length_b   1.000
_cell.length_c   1.000
_cell.angle_alpha   90.00
_cell.angle_beta   90.00
_cell.angle_gamma   90.00
#
_symmetry.space_group_name_H-M   'P 1'
#
loop_
_entity.id
_entity.type
_entity.pdbx_description
1 polymer ?
#
loop_
_entity_poly.entity_id
_entity_poly.type
_entity_poly.pdbx_seq_one_letter_code
_entity_poly.pdbx_strand_id
1 'polypeptide(L)' 'MKEAIQLTGQHWAALMKVDSPGEFELRCRTIDANGIAQLMPRPLGRSGTNRIEVARFTSESA' A
#
# COMPACT_ATOMS: atom_id res chain seq x y z
N MET A 1 -18.18 -26.52 -4.27
CA MET A 1 -17.87 -25.10 -4.55
C MET A 1 -16.35 -24.99 -4.57
N LYS A 2 -15.73 -24.73 -5.73
CA LYS A 2 -14.29 -24.50 -5.78
C LYS A 2 -14.07 -23.01 -5.53
N GLU A 3 -13.56 -22.66 -4.36
CA GLU A 3 -12.96 -21.34 -4.21
C GLU A 3 -11.72 -21.29 -5.11
N ALA A 4 -11.71 -20.34 -6.04
CA ALA A 4 -10.56 -20.12 -6.89
C ALA A 4 -9.44 -19.54 -6.01
N ILE A 5 -8.30 -20.24 -5.94
CA ILE A 5 -7.12 -19.75 -5.24
C ILE A 5 -6.56 -18.57 -6.04
N GLN A 6 -6.50 -17.38 -5.43
CA GLN A 6 -5.86 -16.21 -6.01
C GLN A 6 -4.33 -16.40 -6.00
N LEU A 7 -3.74 -16.75 -7.14
CA LEU A 7 -2.31 -17.07 -7.25
C LEU A 7 -1.45 -15.91 -7.79
N THR A 8 -2.08 -14.84 -8.27
CA THR A 8 -1.41 -13.71 -8.94
C THR A 8 -1.52 -12.43 -8.12
N GLY A 9 -0.49 -11.58 -8.20
CA GLY A 9 -0.53 -10.23 -7.63
C GLY A 9 -1.65 -9.39 -8.22
N GLN A 10 -2.41 -8.69 -7.37
CA GLN A 10 -3.48 -7.80 -7.79
C GLN A 10 -2.93 -6.43 -8.20
N HIS A 11 -3.33 -5.96 -9.37
CA HIS A 11 -3.09 -4.58 -9.80
C HIS A 11 -4.26 -3.70 -9.35
N TRP A 12 -3.95 -2.51 -8.85
CA TRP A 12 -4.93 -1.52 -8.43
C TRP A 12 -4.46 -0.12 -8.81
N ALA A 13 -5.40 0.80 -8.97
CA ALA A 13 -5.12 2.21 -9.22
C ALA A 13 -6.22 3.06 -8.57
N ALA A 14 -5.85 4.26 -8.11
CA ALA A 14 -6.77 5.24 -7.56
C ALA A 14 -6.40 6.64 -8.06
N LEU A 15 -7.41 7.50 -8.24
CA LEU A 15 -7.23 8.89 -8.60
C LEU A 15 -7.68 9.77 -7.42
N MET A 16 -6.81 10.68 -7.00
CA MET A 16 -7.05 11.63 -5.91
C MET A 16 -6.67 13.03 -6.38
N LYS A 17 -7.49 14.03 -6.04
CA LYS A 17 -7.15 15.44 -6.24
C LYS A 17 -6.37 15.95 -5.04
N VAL A 18 -5.27 16.66 -5.29
CA VAL A 18 -4.50 17.36 -4.26
C VAL A 18 -4.74 18.85 -4.45
N ASP A 19 -5.45 19.47 -3.50
CA ASP A 19 -5.92 20.85 -3.62
C ASP A 19 -4.96 21.89 -3.03
N SER A 20 -3.90 21.47 -2.37
CA SER A 20 -2.93 22.34 -1.71
C SER A 20 -1.50 21.98 -2.09
N PRO A 21 -0.64 22.95 -2.43
CA PRO A 21 0.78 22.70 -2.60
C PRO A 21 1.40 22.18 -1.30
N GLY A 22 2.42 21.34 -1.41
CA GLY A 22 3.11 20.79 -0.25
C GLY A 22 3.73 19.42 -0.48
N GLU A 23 4.42 18.92 0.55
CA GLU A 23 5.05 17.60 0.57
C GLU A 23 4.07 16.54 1.07
N PHE A 24 4.03 15.40 0.37
CA PHE A 24 3.13 14.30 0.67
C PHE A 24 3.86 12.96 0.72
N GLU A 25 3.42 12.10 1.64
CA GLU A 25 3.77 10.69 1.67
C GLU A 25 2.53 9.85 1.29
N LEU A 26 2.56 9.25 0.10
CA LEU A 26 1.60 8.23 -0.30
C LEU A 26 2.03 6.88 0.28
N ARG A 27 1.13 6.21 1.00
CA ARG A 27 1.37 4.89 1.57
C ARG A 27 0.39 3.88 1.00
N CYS A 28 0.91 2.72 0.59
CA CYS A 28 0.09 1.59 0.14
C CYS A 28 0.24 0.41 1.10
N ARG A 29 -0.89 -0.20 1.47
CA ARG A 29 -0.93 -1.48 2.20
C ARG A 29 -2.06 -2.36 1.68
N THR A 30 -1.88 -3.67 1.75
CA THR A 30 -2.92 -4.64 1.37
C THR A 30 -3.68 -5.18 2.58
N ILE A 31 -4.91 -5.62 2.34
CA ILE A 31 -5.74 -6.42 3.26
C ILE A 31 -6.18 -7.64 2.46
N ASP A 32 -5.98 -8.84 2.99
CA ASP A 32 -6.39 -10.07 2.32
C ASP A 32 -7.88 -10.38 2.52
N ALA A 33 -8.37 -11.43 1.86
CA ALA A 33 -9.78 -11.85 1.94
C ALA A 33 -10.20 -12.30 3.35
N ASN A 34 -9.24 -12.63 4.23
CA ASN A 34 -9.49 -12.98 5.63
C ASN A 34 -9.46 -11.75 6.56
N GLY A 35 -9.32 -10.54 6.00
CA GLY A 35 -9.22 -9.30 6.78
C GLY A 35 -7.85 -9.09 7.42
N ILE A 36 -6.83 -9.85 7.04
CA ILE A 36 -5.48 -9.71 7.57
C ILE A 36 -4.77 -8.61 6.80
N ALA A 37 -4.45 -7.52 7.50
CA ALA A 37 -3.68 -6.42 6.95
C ALA A 37 -2.17 -6.73 6.89
N GLN A 38 -1.48 -6.14 5.92
CA GLN A 38 -0.02 -6.10 5.88
C GLN A 38 0.58 -5.64 7.22
N LEU A 39 1.61 -6.36 7.68
CA LEU A 39 2.24 -6.12 8.98
C LEU A 39 3.01 -4.79 9.02
N MET A 40 2.97 -4.14 10.20
CA MET A 40 3.84 -2.99 10.46
C MET A 40 5.30 -3.41 10.60
N PRO A 41 6.26 -2.51 10.30
CA PRO A 41 7.68 -2.78 10.47
C PRO A 41 7.97 -3.30 11.88
N ARG A 42 8.45 -4.54 11.97
CA ARG A 42 8.77 -5.16 13.25
C ARG A 42 10.13 -4.62 13.74
N PRO A 43 10.29 -4.30 15.03
CA PRO A 43 11.56 -3.80 15.59
C PRO A 43 12.73 -4.79 15.42
N LEU A 44 12.44 -6.08 15.33
CA LEU A 44 13.43 -7.14 15.16
C LEU A 44 13.33 -7.70 13.74
N GLY A 45 14.45 -7.73 13.02
CA GLY A 45 14.52 -8.21 11.65
C GLY A 45 14.20 -9.70 11.55
N ARG A 46 13.05 -10.03 10.95
CA ARG A 46 12.74 -11.38 10.47
C ARG A 46 12.72 -11.35 8.95
N SER A 47 13.04 -12.46 8.30
CA SER A 47 12.89 -12.61 6.85
C SER A 47 11.43 -12.42 6.42
N GLY A 48 11.22 -11.94 5.18
CA GLY A 48 9.89 -11.55 4.68
C GLY A 48 9.59 -10.08 4.95
N THR A 49 10.34 -9.19 4.29
CA THR A 49 10.24 -7.72 4.44
C THR A 49 8.94 -7.20 3.82
N ASN A 50 7.81 -7.42 4.48
CA ASN A 50 6.51 -6.91 4.05
C ASN A 50 6.27 -5.48 4.57
N ARG A 51 7.20 -4.56 4.30
CA ARG A 51 7.11 -3.15 4.75
C ARG A 51 6.08 -2.40 3.91
N ILE A 52 5.34 -1.50 4.57
CA ILE A 52 4.45 -0.56 3.87
C ILE A 52 5.29 0.28 2.90
N GLU A 53 4.88 0.29 1.64
CA GLU A 53 5.50 1.10 0.60
C GLU A 53 5.18 2.57 0.84
N VAL A 54 6.17 3.43 0.64
CA VAL A 54 6.04 4.88 0.79
C VAL A 54 6.59 5.55 -0.46
N ALA A 55 5.74 6.24 -1.21
CA ALA A 55 6.12 7.14 -2.29
C ALA A 55 6.02 8.58 -1.80
N ARG A 56 7.07 9.37 -2.04
CA ARG A 56 7.10 10.79 -1.66
C ARG A 56 6.98 11.64 -2.90
N PHE A 57 6.15 12.67 -2.83
CA PHE A 57 6.01 13.64 -3.90
C PHE A 57 5.69 15.02 -3.35
N THR A 58 6.02 16.04 -4.13
CA THR A 58 5.65 17.42 -3.85
C THR A 58 4.60 17.83 -4.86
N SER A 59 3.51 18.43 -4.37
CA SER A 59 2.53 19.07 -5.24
C SER A 59 2.78 20.57 -5.30
N GLU A 60 2.60 21.12 -6.49
CA GLU A 60 2.70 22.54 -6.77
C GLU A 60 1.29 23.09 -7.03
N SER A 61 1.10 24.40 -6.83
CA SER A 61 -0.12 25.07 -7.28
C SER A 61 -0.15 25.02 -8.80
N ALA A 62 -1.31 24.63 -9.36
CA ALA A 62 -1.57 24.61 -10.79
C ALA A 62 -1.52 26.02 -11.42
#